data_AF-A0A2C6AJ48-F1
#
_entry.id   AF-A0A2C6AJ48-F1
#
_cell.length_a   1.000
_cell.length_b   1.000
_cell.length_c   1.000
_cell.angle_alpha   90.00
_cell.angle_beta   90.00
_cell.angle_gamma   90.00
#
_symmetry.space_group_name_H-M   'P 1'
#
loop_
_entity.id
_entity.type
_entity.pdbx_description
1 polymer ?
#
loop_
_entity_poly.entity_id
_entity_poly.type
_entity_poly.pdbx_seq_one_letter_code
_entity_poly.pdbx_strand_id
1 'polypeptide(L)'
;MGNAINVFAVDPAADGLALRHQQTVSSFGPGMAHGPEAAAGELVLGPDGHDVYVSNRLTGDAVDHVARFRVAPACDGKALRLDFVNQEPCGGVSPRMMSVTPDGARLLIANVKGPVGLWVLNRDPANGNMWAAPDWNMTMDAFGGEDAAPQFVQQVR
;
A
#
# COMPACT_ATOMS: atom_id res chain seq x y z
N MET A 1 3.25 -5.91 18.64
CA MET A 1 3.93 -6.39 17.42
C MET A 1 3.62 -5.39 16.33
N GLY A 2 4.58 -5.07 15.46
CA GLY A 2 4.41 -4.05 14.42
C GLY A 2 4.60 -4.65 13.04
N ASN A 3 3.86 -4.15 12.07
CA ASN A 3 4.07 -4.44 10.67
C ASN A 3 5.31 -3.70 10.18
N ALA A 4 6.10 -4.34 9.30
CA ALA A 4 7.34 -3.75 8.82
C ALA A 4 7.53 -3.96 7.32
N ILE A 5 8.14 -2.97 6.68
CA ILE A 5 8.67 -3.03 5.32
C ILE A 5 10.16 -3.26 5.42
N ASN A 6 10.66 -4.28 4.72
CA ASN A 6 12.08 -4.58 4.64
C ASN A 6 12.60 -4.27 3.23
N VAL A 7 13.67 -3.49 3.14
CA VAL A 7 14.35 -3.15 1.89
C VAL A 7 15.62 -3.98 1.79
N PHE A 8 15.82 -4.63 0.65
CA PHE A 8 17.02 -5.40 0.36
C PHE A 8 17.66 -4.86 -0.92
N ALA A 9 18.99 -4.75 -0.91
CA ALA A 9 19.76 -4.69 -2.15
C ALA A 9 19.86 -6.11 -2.72
N VAL A 10 19.78 -6.21 -4.04
CA VAL A 10 19.84 -7.48 -4.77
C VAL A 10 21.15 -7.50 -5.55
N ASP A 11 22.03 -8.42 -5.20
CA ASP A 11 23.33 -8.62 -5.84
C ASP A 11 23.31 -9.97 -6.60
N PRO A 12 23.78 -10.06 -7.86
CA PRO A 12 23.91 -11.34 -8.56
C PRO A 12 24.87 -12.29 -7.83
N ALA A 13 24.52 -13.57 -7.76
CA ALA A 13 25.36 -14.64 -7.18
C ALA A 13 25.50 -15.80 -8.18
N ALA A 14 26.51 -16.64 -7.98
CA ALA A 14 26.81 -17.75 -8.90
C ALA A 14 25.66 -18.76 -9.05
N ASP A 15 24.83 -18.90 -8.02
CA ASP A 15 23.69 -19.82 -7.92
C ASP A 15 22.34 -19.10 -7.71
N GLY A 16 22.28 -17.77 -7.88
CA GLY A 16 21.02 -17.02 -7.76
C GLY A 16 21.20 -15.55 -7.40
N LEU A 17 20.43 -15.10 -6.40
CA LEU A 17 20.43 -13.73 -5.89
C LEU A 17 20.92 -13.71 -4.45
N ALA A 18 21.86 -12.81 -4.14
CA ALA A 18 22.20 -12.45 -2.78
C ALA A 18 21.34 -11.24 -2.35
N LEU A 19 20.61 -11.38 -1.25
CA LEU A 19 19.82 -10.30 -0.66
C LEU A 19 20.56 -9.70 0.53
N ARG A 20 20.88 -8.40 0.45
CA ARG A 20 21.52 -7.67 1.53
C ARG A 20 20.58 -6.64 2.10
N HIS A 21 20.13 -6.87 3.33
CA HIS A 21 19.23 -5.97 4.04
C HIS A 21 19.80 -4.55 4.13
N GLN A 22 18.96 -3.56 3.83
CA GLN A 22 19.30 -2.13 3.87
C GLN A 22 18.51 -1.38 4.94
N GLN A 23 17.24 -1.75 5.13
CA GLN A 23 16.33 -0.97 5.95
C GLN A 23 15.18 -1.84 6.46
N THR A 24 14.76 -1.60 7.70
CA THR A 24 13.46 -2.00 8.22
C THR A 24 12.74 -0.75 8.70
N VAL A 25 11.51 -0.53 8.25
CA VAL A 25 10.64 0.57 8.71
C VAL A 25 9.27 0.05 9.08
N SER A 26 8.60 0.70 10.03
CA SER A 26 7.19 0.45 10.31
C SER A 26 6.35 0.76 9.07
N SER A 27 5.46 -0.14 8.65
CA SER A 27 4.52 0.14 7.56
C SER A 27 3.40 1.09 7.95
N PHE A 28 3.24 1.39 9.24
CA PHE A 28 2.29 2.40 9.74
C PHE A 28 2.87 3.80 9.76
N GLY A 29 4.20 3.94 9.65
CA GLY A 29 4.91 5.18 9.90
C GLY A 29 5.44 5.30 11.34
N PRO A 30 6.13 6.40 11.65
CA PRO A 30 6.84 6.59 12.90
C PRO A 30 5.89 6.79 14.09
N GLY A 31 6.15 6.08 15.19
CA GLY A 31 5.41 6.25 16.45
C GLY A 31 3.98 5.69 16.45
N MET A 32 3.52 5.12 15.34
CA MET A 32 2.20 4.52 15.22
C MET A 32 2.26 3.03 15.54
N ALA A 33 1.35 2.58 16.39
CA ALA A 33 1.22 1.18 16.79
C ALA A 33 -0.25 0.78 16.76
N HIS A 34 -0.50 -0.46 16.36
CA HIS A 34 -1.84 -1.04 16.31
C HIS A 34 -1.89 -2.32 17.14
N GLY A 35 -3.10 -2.85 17.28
CA GLY A 35 -3.35 -4.08 18.01
C GLY A 35 -2.53 -5.27 17.47
N PRO A 36 -2.37 -6.34 18.27
CA PRO A 36 -1.58 -7.52 17.91
C PRO A 36 -2.12 -8.29 16.69
N GLU A 37 -3.37 -8.02 16.29
CA GLU A 37 -4.01 -8.62 15.11
C GLU A 37 -3.66 -7.91 13.80
N ALA A 38 -3.06 -6.72 13.88
CA ALA A 38 -2.72 -5.94 12.70
C ALA A 38 -1.67 -6.66 11.85
N ALA A 39 -1.88 -6.65 10.54
CA ALA A 39 -1.08 -7.39 9.57
C ALA A 39 -0.75 -6.53 8.35
N ALA A 40 0.45 -6.67 7.80
CA ALA A 40 0.79 -6.04 6.54
C ALA A 40 0.04 -6.74 5.40
N GLY A 41 -0.43 -5.97 4.43
CA GLY A 41 -1.03 -6.47 3.20
C GLY A 41 -0.07 -6.36 2.01
N GLU A 42 -0.62 -6.00 0.86
CA GLU A 42 0.12 -5.78 -0.37
C GLU A 42 0.92 -4.47 -0.35
N LEU A 43 2.00 -4.48 -1.14
CA LEU A 43 2.84 -3.34 -1.50
C LEU A 43 2.77 -3.11 -3.01
N VAL A 44 2.50 -1.87 -3.43
CA VAL A 44 2.46 -1.46 -4.85
C VAL A 44 3.41 -0.29 -5.10
N LEU A 45 4.18 -0.37 -6.17
CA LEU A 45 5.06 0.71 -6.63
C LEU A 45 4.29 1.64 -7.60
N GLY A 46 4.50 2.95 -7.46
CA GLY A 46 4.03 3.93 -8.44
C GLY A 46 4.68 3.71 -9.82
N PRO A 47 4.02 4.10 -10.93
CA PRO A 47 4.54 3.89 -12.29
C PRO A 47 5.93 4.48 -12.56
N ASP A 48 6.28 5.56 -11.85
CA ASP A 48 7.56 6.26 -11.92
C ASP A 48 8.62 5.71 -10.94
N GLY A 49 8.25 4.74 -10.10
CA GLY A 49 9.15 4.17 -9.08
C GLY A 49 9.46 5.09 -7.90
N HIS A 50 8.80 6.25 -7.78
CA HIS A 50 9.12 7.24 -6.74
C HIS A 50 8.34 7.05 -5.44
N ASP A 51 7.24 6.30 -5.46
CA ASP A 51 6.39 6.06 -4.30
C ASP A 51 6.00 4.59 -4.17
N VAL A 52 5.89 4.14 -2.93
CA VAL A 52 5.40 2.82 -2.55
C VAL A 52 4.17 2.99 -1.67
N TYR A 53 3.13 2.22 -1.97
CA TYR A 53 1.87 2.16 -1.22
C TYR A 53 1.78 0.81 -0.51
N VAL A 54 1.50 0.82 0.79
CA VAL A 54 1.40 -0.39 1.60
C VAL A 54 0.07 -0.41 2.30
N SER A 55 -0.68 -1.49 2.10
CA SER A 55 -1.92 -1.71 2.83
C SER A 55 -1.63 -2.26 4.22
N ASN A 56 -2.27 -1.70 5.24
CA ASN A 56 -2.22 -2.20 6.60
C ASN A 56 -3.61 -2.69 6.98
N ARG A 57 -3.68 -3.92 7.51
CA ARG A 57 -4.92 -4.66 7.65
C ARG A 57 -5.19 -4.97 9.12
N LEU A 58 -6.47 -5.12 9.47
CA LEU A 58 -6.91 -5.57 10.79
C LEU A 58 -6.35 -4.67 11.91
N THR A 59 -6.33 -3.35 11.68
CA THR A 59 -5.71 -2.41 12.61
C THR A 59 -6.46 -2.26 13.93
N GLY A 60 -7.72 -2.72 13.96
CA GLY A 60 -8.67 -2.49 15.05
C GLY A 60 -9.46 -1.19 14.91
N ASP A 61 -9.17 -0.39 13.89
CA ASP A 61 -9.93 0.82 13.57
C ASP A 61 -11.23 0.50 12.82
N ALA A 62 -12.10 1.49 12.67
CA ALA A 62 -13.35 1.35 11.92
C ALA A 62 -13.12 1.03 10.43
N VAL A 63 -12.03 1.54 9.86
CA VAL A 63 -11.51 1.21 8.53
C VAL A 63 -10.00 1.10 8.60
N ASP A 64 -9.44 0.24 7.75
CA ASP A 64 -8.01 0.07 7.58
C ASP A 64 -7.42 1.20 6.70
N HIS A 65 -6.09 1.23 6.59
CA HIS A 65 -5.36 2.33 5.95
C HIS A 65 -4.35 1.85 4.90
N VAL A 66 -4.05 2.73 3.95
CA VAL A 66 -2.92 2.60 3.03
C VAL A 66 -1.89 3.65 3.37
N ALA A 67 -0.69 3.20 3.74
CA ALA A 67 0.46 4.06 3.98
C ALA A 67 1.23 4.31 2.69
N ARG A 68 1.77 5.52 2.56
CA ARG A 68 2.64 5.93 1.46
C ARG A 68 4.05 6.17 1.97
N PHE A 69 5.00 5.66 1.21
CA PHE A 69 6.43 5.89 1.40
C PHE A 69 7.02 6.45 0.12
N ARG A 70 7.88 7.47 0.25
CA ARG A 70 8.72 7.95 -0.85
C ARG A 70 9.94 7.05 -0.97
N VAL A 71 10.29 6.69 -2.19
CA VAL A 71 11.53 6.03 -2.53
C VAL A 71 12.61 7.10 -2.68
N ALA A 72 13.45 7.25 -1.66
CA ALA A 72 14.63 8.09 -1.75
C ALA A 72 15.73 7.30 -2.48
N PRO A 73 16.18 7.75 -3.68
CA PRO A 73 17.15 7.01 -4.47
C PRO A 73 18.50 6.94 -3.77
N ALA A 74 19.30 5.95 -4.14
CA ALA A 74 20.68 5.87 -3.70
C ALA A 74 21.47 7.07 -4.25
N CYS A 75 22.14 7.81 -3.37
CA CYS A 75 22.99 8.94 -3.73
C CYS A 75 24.11 9.10 -2.69
N ASP A 76 25.26 9.65 -3.11
CA ASP A 76 26.37 10.01 -2.22
C ASP A 76 26.80 8.89 -1.25
N GLY A 77 26.88 7.65 -1.75
CA GLY A 77 27.26 6.47 -0.97
C GLY A 77 26.16 5.94 -0.03
N LYS A 78 24.96 6.53 -0.04
CA LYS A 78 23.80 6.05 0.71
C LYS A 78 22.97 5.09 -0.14
N ALA A 79 22.51 4.02 0.47
CA ALA A 79 21.56 3.11 -0.15
C ALA A 79 20.18 3.77 -0.35
N LEU A 80 19.40 3.21 -1.27
CA LEU A 80 17.98 3.52 -1.40
C LEU A 80 17.28 3.27 -0.06
N ARG A 81 16.39 4.18 0.31
CA ARG A 81 15.55 4.03 1.51
C ARG A 81 14.12 4.46 1.24
N LEU A 82 13.20 3.95 2.06
CA LEU A 82 11.82 4.36 2.12
C LEU A 82 11.65 5.40 3.25
N ASP A 83 11.09 6.55 2.90
CA ASP A 83 10.73 7.61 3.83
C ASP A 83 9.19 7.66 3.94
N PHE A 84 8.65 7.48 5.15
CA PHE A 84 7.20 7.59 5.38
C PHE A 84 6.70 9.00 5.02
N VAL A 85 5.55 9.09 4.34
CA VAL A 85 4.92 10.35 3.96
C VAL A 85 3.62 10.58 4.72
N ASN A 86 2.63 9.72 4.52
CA ASN A 86 1.31 9.78 5.15
C ASN A 86 0.62 8.40 5.07
N GLN A 87 -0.59 8.31 5.64
CA GLN A 87 -1.50 7.21 5.42
C GLN A 87 -2.91 7.74 5.20
N GLU A 88 -3.70 7.04 4.40
CA GLU A 88 -5.08 7.40 4.07
C GLU A 88 -6.03 6.22 4.31
N PRO A 89 -7.27 6.46 4.74
CA PRO A 89 -8.25 5.40 4.96
C PRO A 89 -8.63 4.73 3.65
N CYS A 90 -8.90 3.42 3.68
CA CYS A 90 -9.33 2.64 2.51
C CYS A 90 -10.84 2.40 2.44
N GLY A 91 -11.63 3.00 3.34
CA GLY A 91 -13.10 2.91 3.35
C GLY A 91 -13.68 1.55 3.76
N GLY A 92 -12.84 0.55 4.02
CA GLY A 92 -13.23 -0.80 4.43
C GLY A 92 -12.16 -1.44 5.31
N VAL A 93 -12.21 -2.77 5.42
CA VAL A 93 -11.31 -3.55 6.26
C VAL A 93 -10.68 -4.67 5.43
N SER A 94 -9.45 -5.03 5.77
CA SER A 94 -8.59 -5.94 5.04
C SER A 94 -8.46 -5.58 3.56
N PRO A 95 -7.91 -4.39 3.21
CA PRO A 95 -7.46 -4.11 1.85
C PRO A 95 -6.51 -5.21 1.40
N ARG A 96 -6.99 -6.07 0.50
CA ARG A 96 -6.28 -7.30 0.08
C ARG A 96 -5.43 -7.06 -1.14
N MET A 97 -5.94 -6.23 -2.05
CA MET A 97 -5.30 -5.93 -3.32
C MET A 97 -5.43 -4.44 -3.65
N MET A 98 -4.41 -3.86 -4.25
CA MET A 98 -4.34 -2.50 -4.71
C MET A 98 -3.69 -2.43 -6.10
N SER A 99 -4.08 -1.47 -6.91
CA SER A 99 -3.36 -1.18 -8.16
C SER A 99 -3.36 0.29 -8.48
N VAL A 100 -2.25 0.77 -9.05
CA VAL A 100 -2.18 2.11 -9.62
C VAL A 100 -2.70 2.05 -11.05
N THR A 101 -3.52 3.01 -11.44
CA THR A 101 -4.02 3.10 -12.83
C THR A 101 -2.88 3.39 -13.81
N PRO A 102 -2.97 3.00 -15.10
CA PRO A 102 -1.88 3.20 -16.06
C PRO A 102 -1.47 4.66 -16.28
N ASP A 103 -2.39 5.62 -16.06
CA ASP A 103 -2.10 7.06 -16.09
C ASP A 103 -1.50 7.60 -14.79
N GLY A 104 -1.37 6.76 -13.76
CA GLY A 104 -0.80 7.14 -12.46
C GLY A 104 -1.68 8.04 -11.61
N ALA A 105 -2.92 8.32 -12.03
CA ALA A 105 -3.80 9.31 -11.39
C ALA A 105 -4.66 8.74 -10.27
N ARG A 106 -4.69 7.41 -10.08
CA ARG A 106 -5.54 6.75 -9.10
C ARG A 106 -4.87 5.55 -8.45
N LEU A 107 -5.24 5.31 -7.20
CA LEU A 107 -4.99 4.05 -6.49
C LEU A 107 -6.33 3.35 -6.24
N LEU A 108 -6.51 2.19 -6.86
CA LEU A 108 -7.65 1.30 -6.70
C LEU A 108 -7.37 0.37 -5.51
N ILE A 109 -8.29 0.24 -4.56
CA ILE A 109 -8.11 -0.56 -3.34
C ILE A 109 -9.30 -1.50 -3.16
N ALA A 110 -9.06 -2.81 -3.21
CA ALA A 110 -10.06 -3.85 -2.98
C ALA A 110 -10.03 -4.31 -1.51
N ASN A 111 -11.10 -4.00 -0.78
CA ASN A 111 -11.29 -4.47 0.58
C ASN A 111 -12.10 -5.76 0.58
N VAL A 112 -11.83 -6.65 1.54
CA VAL A 112 -12.60 -7.90 1.68
C VAL A 112 -13.61 -7.88 2.82
N LYS A 113 -13.65 -6.81 3.62
CA LYS A 113 -14.59 -6.62 4.73
C LYS A 113 -15.02 -5.15 4.83
N GLY A 114 -16.09 -4.90 5.57
CA GLY A 114 -16.61 -3.56 5.82
C GLY A 114 -17.53 -3.04 4.71
N PRO A 115 -17.94 -1.77 4.78
CA PRO A 115 -19.03 -1.23 3.96
C PRO A 115 -18.66 -1.02 2.48
N VAL A 116 -17.37 -0.89 2.16
CA VAL A 116 -16.87 -0.62 0.81
C VAL A 116 -16.03 -1.77 0.32
N GLY A 117 -16.38 -2.36 -0.84
CA GLY A 117 -15.57 -3.38 -1.50
C GLY A 117 -14.48 -2.79 -2.39
N LEU A 118 -14.73 -1.66 -3.06
CA LEU A 118 -13.74 -0.96 -3.88
C LEU A 118 -13.68 0.53 -3.54
N TRP A 119 -12.50 0.99 -3.15
CA TRP A 119 -12.21 2.37 -2.81
C TRP A 119 -11.18 2.95 -3.78
N VAL A 120 -11.42 4.16 -4.29
CA VAL A 120 -10.54 4.78 -5.30
C VAL A 120 -10.06 6.12 -4.78
N LEU A 121 -8.77 6.18 -4.44
CA LEU A 121 -8.10 7.42 -4.07
C LEU A 121 -7.58 8.13 -5.31
N ASN A 122 -7.72 9.46 -5.33
CA ASN A 122 -6.95 10.28 -6.26
C ASN A 122 -5.46 10.19 -5.91
N ARG A 123 -4.62 10.16 -6.94
CA ARG A 123 -3.16 10.21 -6.85
C ARG A 123 -2.65 11.34 -7.74
N ASP A 124 -1.75 12.16 -7.24
CA ASP A 124 -1.01 13.12 -8.07
C ASP A 124 0.03 12.34 -8.90
N PRO A 125 -0.05 12.33 -10.25
CA PRO A 125 0.91 11.60 -11.07
C PRO A 125 2.35 12.12 -10.94
N ALA A 126 2.53 13.40 -10.60
CA ALA A 126 3.84 14.04 -10.58
C ALA A 126 4.61 13.82 -9.28
N ASN A 127 3.91 13.55 -8.18
CA ASN A 127 4.54 13.39 -6.87
C ASN A 127 3.96 12.27 -6.03
N GLY A 128 2.98 11.51 -6.50
CA GLY A 128 2.37 10.37 -5.81
C GLY A 128 1.52 10.68 -4.59
N ASN A 129 1.18 11.95 -4.33
CA ASN A 129 0.31 12.29 -3.21
C ASN A 129 -1.09 11.70 -3.35
N MET A 130 -1.65 11.25 -2.22
CA MET A 130 -3.03 10.80 -2.13
C MET A 130 -3.84 11.80 -1.31
N TRP A 131 -5.15 11.83 -1.54
CA TRP A 131 -6.08 12.62 -0.74
C TRP A 131 -7.02 11.68 0.04
N ALA A 132 -7.35 12.03 1.28
CA ALA A 132 -8.19 11.20 2.16
C ALA A 132 -9.57 10.87 1.59
N ALA A 133 -10.19 11.84 0.89
CA ALA A 133 -11.49 11.64 0.28
C ALA A 133 -11.35 10.77 -0.99
N PRO A 134 -12.19 9.74 -1.17
CA PRO A 134 -12.17 8.96 -2.39
C PRO A 134 -12.66 9.85 -3.53
N ASP A 135 -12.12 9.63 -4.72
CA ASP A 135 -12.76 10.13 -5.93
C ASP A 135 -14.05 9.36 -6.21
N TRP A 136 -14.00 8.04 -5.99
CA TRP A 136 -15.11 7.14 -6.24
C TRP A 136 -15.01 5.90 -5.34
N ASN A 137 -16.14 5.26 -5.07
CA ASN A 137 -16.18 3.98 -4.38
C ASN A 137 -17.38 3.14 -4.83
N MET A 138 -17.31 1.85 -4.51
CA MET A 138 -18.40 0.90 -4.69
C MET A 138 -18.56 0.07 -3.42
N THR A 139 -19.80 0.00 -2.94
CA THR A 139 -20.16 -0.69 -1.69
C THR A 139 -19.95 -2.19 -1.79
N MET A 140 -19.78 -2.85 -0.65
CA MET A 140 -19.59 -4.30 -0.60
C MET A 140 -20.78 -5.07 -1.20
N ASP A 141 -22.00 -4.53 -1.08
CA ASP A 141 -23.21 -5.16 -1.62
C ASP A 141 -23.18 -5.32 -3.15
N ALA A 142 -22.49 -4.44 -3.86
CA ALA A 142 -22.32 -4.57 -5.31
C ALA A 142 -21.52 -5.81 -5.71
N PHE A 143 -20.77 -6.40 -4.77
CA PHE A 143 -20.03 -7.64 -4.94
C PHE A 143 -20.77 -8.87 -4.41
N GLY A 144 -21.97 -8.71 -3.83
CA GLY A 144 -22.71 -9.80 -3.19
C GLY A 144 -22.37 -10.01 -1.71
N GLY A 145 -21.77 -9.01 -1.05
CA GLY A 145 -21.39 -9.07 0.36
C GLY A 145 -19.98 -9.60 0.60
N GLU A 146 -19.58 -9.73 1.86
CA GLU A 146 -18.20 -10.08 2.26
C GLU A 146 -17.76 -11.48 1.74
N ASP A 147 -18.69 -12.41 1.58
CA ASP A 147 -18.40 -13.77 1.07
C ASP A 147 -17.99 -13.79 -0.41
N ALA A 148 -18.35 -12.74 -1.15
CA ALA A 148 -18.02 -12.56 -2.57
C ALA A 148 -17.19 -11.28 -2.81
N ALA A 149 -16.55 -10.77 -1.76
CA ALA A 149 -15.77 -9.55 -1.80
C ALA A 149 -14.63 -9.60 -2.83
N PRO A 150 -14.26 -8.45 -3.42
CA PRO A 150 -13.23 -8.41 -4.45
C PRO A 150 -11.88 -8.84 -3.88
N GLN A 151 -11.27 -9.81 -4.55
CA GLN A 151 -9.94 -10.34 -4.18
C GLN A 151 -8.81 -9.70 -5.00
N PHE A 152 -9.16 -9.05 -6.10
CA PHE A 152 -8.24 -8.46 -7.08
C PHE A 152 -8.92 -7.28 -7.78
N VAL A 153 -8.14 -6.24 -8.12
CA VAL A 153 -8.60 -5.09 -8.90
C VAL A 153 -7.51 -4.57 -9.83
N GLN A 154 -7.73 -4.57 -11.14
CA GLN A 154 -6.80 -3.92 -12.06
C GLN A 154 -7.54 -3.26 -13.20
N GLN A 155 -7.13 -2.06 -13.57
CA GLN A 155 -7.56 -1.45 -14.81
C GLN A 155 -6.88 -2.15 -15.98
N VAL A 156 -7.69 -2.71 -16.89
CA VAL A 156 -7.25 -3.26 -18.18
C VAL A 156 -7.65 -2.26 -19.28
N ARG A 157 -6.79 -2.06 -20.28
CA ARG A 157 -7.09 -1.26 -21.49
C ARG A 157 -6.83 -2.10 -22.72
#